data_AF-A0A347TGS9-F1
#
_entry.id   AF-A0A347TGS9-F1
#
_cell.length_a   1.000
_cell.length_b   1.000
_cell.length_c   1.000
_cell.angle_alpha   90.00
_cell.angle_beta   90.00
_cell.angle_gamma   90.00
#
_symmetry.space_group_name_H-M   'P 1'
#
loop_
_entity.id
_entity.type
_entity.pdbx_description
1 polymer ?
#
loop_
_entity_poly.entity_id
_entity_poly.type
_entity_poly.pdbx_seq_one_letter_code
_entity_poly.pdbx_strand_id
1 'polypeptide(L)'
;MDFKKLILSISFLSSLFVLNINAKEISNSQKVVMLLEKAFTKNQDRSVLKYVSDKKYIQHNLYAKDQKDGLIAYLDYLSTKDIETKVIRVFEDENYVIAQTLSREDNTYMHIIDIFRFENGLIVEHWDNIQTIKNKDLINGLPTKVLNKNSTKNNKNLIKKYIHDKIIKDNTYIKNHMILANGEFVLSVSEIKQSNINYALYELFYIENKNIKKVWKIKEKILAKKNWQNNNSKF
;
A
#
# COMPACT_ATOMS: atom_id res chain seq x y z
N MET A 1 -84.00 -9.53 -4.81
CA MET A 1 -82.86 -8.74 -4.33
C MET A 1 -81.86 -9.72 -3.76
N ASP A 2 -80.78 -10.04 -4.48
CA ASP A 2 -79.51 -10.49 -3.91
C ASP A 2 -78.45 -10.65 -5.02
N PHE A 3 -77.54 -9.68 -5.08
CA PHE A 3 -76.34 -9.69 -5.91
C PHE A 3 -75.26 -10.51 -5.20
N LYS A 4 -74.80 -11.62 -5.81
CA LYS A 4 -73.57 -12.29 -5.38
C LYS A 4 -72.60 -12.57 -6.54
N LYS A 5 -71.60 -11.68 -6.58
CA LYS A 5 -70.16 -11.93 -6.75
C LYS A 5 -69.67 -12.49 -8.09
N LEU A 6 -69.31 -11.55 -8.96
CA LEU A 6 -68.30 -11.70 -10.02
C LEU A 6 -66.91 -11.74 -9.38
N ILE A 7 -66.16 -12.83 -9.54
CA ILE A 7 -64.76 -12.94 -9.11
C ILE A 7 -63.90 -12.36 -10.25
N LEU A 8 -63.36 -11.15 -10.05
CA LEU A 8 -62.24 -10.65 -10.85
C LEU A 8 -60.94 -11.16 -10.22
N SER A 9 -60.27 -12.08 -10.91
CA SER A 9 -58.89 -12.45 -10.63
C SER A 9 -57.95 -11.33 -11.08
N ILE A 10 -57.54 -10.46 -10.15
CA ILE A 10 -56.47 -9.50 -10.36
C ILE A 10 -55.14 -10.25 -10.12
N SER A 11 -54.50 -10.65 -11.21
CA SER A 11 -53.11 -11.12 -11.19
C SER A 11 -52.21 -9.94 -10.84
N PHE A 12 -51.77 -9.86 -9.58
CA PHE A 12 -50.80 -8.87 -9.13
C PHE A 12 -49.43 -9.24 -9.69
N LEU A 13 -49.08 -8.66 -10.84
CA LEU A 13 -47.72 -8.70 -11.37
C LEU A 13 -46.87 -7.83 -10.43
N SER A 14 -46.27 -8.44 -9.40
CA SER A 14 -45.31 -7.76 -8.55
C SER A 14 -44.04 -7.52 -9.37
N SER A 15 -43.97 -6.39 -10.06
CA SER A 15 -42.70 -5.87 -10.57
C SER A 15 -41.83 -5.53 -9.36
N LEU A 16 -40.97 -6.47 -8.98
CA LEU A 16 -39.92 -6.23 -8.00
C LEU A 16 -38.95 -5.22 -8.64
N PHE A 17 -39.18 -3.95 -8.40
CA PHE A 17 -38.17 -2.92 -8.61
C PHE A 17 -37.08 -3.18 -7.57
N VAL A 18 -36.08 -3.99 -7.93
CA VAL A 18 -34.84 -4.07 -7.18
C VAL A 18 -34.16 -2.71 -7.38
N LEU A 19 -34.39 -1.80 -6.43
CA LEU A 19 -33.55 -0.64 -6.24
C LEU A 19 -32.15 -1.19 -5.96
N ASN A 20 -31.31 -1.25 -7.00
CA ASN A 20 -29.89 -1.46 -6.89
C ASN A 20 -29.30 -0.25 -6.15
N ILE A 21 -29.42 -0.24 -4.83
CA ILE A 21 -28.55 0.55 -3.96
C ILE A 21 -27.21 -0.19 -3.96
N ASN A 22 -26.51 -0.15 -5.09
CA ASN A 22 -25.09 -0.49 -5.09
C ASN A 22 -24.41 0.66 -4.35
N ALA A 23 -24.29 0.53 -3.02
CA ALA A 23 -23.26 1.22 -2.29
C ALA A 23 -21.95 0.90 -3.01
N LYS A 24 -21.38 1.90 -3.69
CA LYS A 24 -20.17 1.74 -4.48
C LYS A 24 -19.12 1.07 -3.60
N GLU A 25 -18.66 -0.12 -4.00
CA GLU A 25 -17.63 -0.82 -3.26
C GLU A 25 -16.42 0.13 -3.12
N ILE A 26 -15.88 0.23 -1.91
CA ILE A 26 -14.72 1.07 -1.65
C ILE A 26 -13.50 0.56 -2.43
N SER A 27 -12.68 1.47 -2.94
CA SER A 27 -11.50 1.10 -3.73
C SER A 27 -10.43 0.41 -2.88
N ASN A 28 -9.49 -0.28 -3.54
CA ASN A 28 -8.35 -0.91 -2.86
C ASN A 28 -7.47 0.15 -2.15
N SER A 29 -7.27 1.33 -2.76
CA SER A 29 -6.64 2.47 -2.09
C SER A 29 -7.36 2.88 -0.82
N GLN A 30 -8.70 2.93 -0.83
CA GLN A 30 -9.48 3.27 0.36
C GLN A 30 -9.34 2.18 1.43
N LYS A 31 -9.33 0.89 1.06
CA LYS A 31 -9.07 -0.23 1.97
C LYS A 31 -7.70 -0.11 2.64
N VAL A 32 -6.64 0.22 1.88
CA VAL A 32 -5.28 0.44 2.43
C VAL A 32 -5.22 1.64 3.36
N VAL A 33 -5.78 2.79 2.96
CA VAL A 33 -5.81 3.98 3.82
C VAL A 33 -6.55 3.68 5.13
N MET A 34 -7.68 2.99 5.06
CA MET A 34 -8.41 2.56 6.25
C MET A 34 -7.58 1.60 7.10
N LEU A 35 -6.90 0.62 6.51
CA LEU A 35 -6.05 -0.31 7.25
C LEU A 35 -4.95 0.44 8.00
N LEU A 36 -4.17 1.27 7.32
CA LEU A 36 -3.03 1.99 7.90
C LEU A 36 -3.47 3.03 8.94
N GLU A 37 -4.39 3.94 8.58
CA GLU A 37 -4.75 5.04 9.49
C GLU A 37 -5.61 4.59 10.68
N LYS A 38 -6.31 3.44 10.57
CA LYS A 38 -7.20 2.97 11.64
C LYS A 38 -6.68 1.80 12.45
N ALA A 39 -5.89 0.88 11.87
CA ALA A 39 -5.34 -0.24 12.63
C ALA A 39 -3.93 0.04 13.17
N PHE A 40 -3.11 0.83 12.46
CA PHE A 40 -1.72 1.11 12.85
C PHE A 40 -1.61 2.41 13.66
N THR A 41 -2.51 2.58 14.63
CA THR A 41 -2.55 3.72 15.56
C THR A 41 -2.71 3.19 16.99
N LYS A 42 -2.63 4.06 17.99
CA LYS A 42 -2.91 3.70 19.40
C LYS A 42 -4.35 3.20 19.60
N ASN A 43 -5.32 3.93 19.04
CA ASN A 43 -6.75 3.61 19.14
C ASN A 43 -7.20 2.79 17.94
N GLN A 44 -6.92 1.49 17.98
CA GLN A 44 -7.07 0.61 16.83
C GLN A 44 -8.53 0.24 16.54
N ASP A 45 -8.98 0.48 15.31
CA ASP A 45 -10.21 -0.11 14.76
C ASP A 45 -9.85 -1.36 13.96
N ARG A 46 -9.98 -2.53 14.61
CA ARG A 46 -9.66 -3.84 14.03
C ARG A 46 -10.69 -4.30 12.99
N SER A 47 -11.83 -3.62 12.82
CA SER A 47 -12.84 -4.01 11.83
C SER A 47 -12.33 -3.95 10.38
N VAL A 48 -11.29 -3.14 10.13
CA VAL A 48 -10.63 -3.02 8.82
C VAL A 48 -9.82 -4.26 8.42
N LEU A 49 -9.54 -5.18 9.35
CA LEU A 49 -8.87 -6.45 9.06
C LEU A 49 -9.70 -7.37 8.15
N LYS A 50 -10.99 -7.08 7.95
CA LYS A 50 -11.84 -7.76 6.95
C LYS A 50 -11.34 -7.59 5.51
N TYR A 51 -10.48 -6.60 5.25
CA TYR A 51 -9.86 -6.39 3.94
C TYR A 51 -8.59 -7.22 3.73
N VAL A 52 -8.12 -7.95 4.75
CA VAL A 52 -6.93 -8.79 4.69
C VAL A 52 -7.33 -10.26 4.61
N SER A 53 -6.75 -10.98 3.66
CA SER A 53 -7.01 -12.40 3.45
C SER A 53 -6.58 -13.24 4.66
N ASP A 54 -7.49 -14.07 5.16
CA ASP A 54 -7.19 -15.03 6.24
C ASP A 54 -6.30 -16.20 5.76
N LYS A 55 -6.24 -16.44 4.44
CA LYS A 55 -5.65 -17.66 3.87
C LYS A 55 -4.31 -17.46 3.17
N LYS A 56 -4.03 -16.24 2.70
CA LYS A 56 -2.93 -15.98 1.75
C LYS A 56 -2.00 -14.85 2.14
N TYR A 57 -2.21 -14.18 3.28
CA TYR A 57 -1.45 -12.98 3.61
C TYR A 57 0.05 -13.28 3.75
N ILE A 58 0.86 -12.78 2.81
CA ILE A 58 2.32 -12.91 2.84
C ILE A 58 2.92 -11.59 3.35
N GLN A 59 3.77 -11.67 4.37
CA GLN A 59 4.45 -10.53 4.99
C GLN A 59 5.94 -10.52 4.65
N HIS A 60 6.44 -9.40 4.12
CA HIS A 60 7.86 -9.20 3.79
C HIS A 60 8.61 -8.33 4.81
N ASN A 61 7.90 -7.68 5.76
CA ASN A 61 8.55 -7.01 6.88
C ASN A 61 9.27 -8.05 7.78
N LEU A 62 10.60 -7.98 7.82
CA LEU A 62 11.45 -8.92 8.55
C LEU A 62 11.22 -8.94 10.08
N TYR A 63 10.58 -7.90 10.61
CA TYR A 63 10.26 -7.73 12.02
C TYR A 63 8.86 -8.26 12.39
N ALA A 64 8.04 -8.64 11.40
CA ALA A 64 6.70 -9.17 11.61
C ALA A 64 6.63 -10.64 11.21
N LYS A 65 5.85 -11.41 11.97
CA LYS A 65 5.54 -12.79 11.59
C LYS A 65 4.68 -12.82 10.33
N ASP A 66 4.76 -13.93 9.62
CA ASP A 66 3.95 -14.14 8.42
C ASP A 66 2.47 -14.37 8.74
N GLN A 67 1.63 -14.37 7.69
CA GLN A 67 0.20 -14.64 7.78
C GLN A 67 -0.57 -13.60 8.60
N LYS A 68 -1.90 -13.69 8.56
CA LYS A 68 -2.77 -12.70 9.21
C LYS A 68 -2.59 -12.68 10.73
N ASP A 69 -2.29 -13.81 11.34
CA ASP A 69 -1.95 -13.89 12.76
C ASP A 69 -0.69 -13.07 13.11
N GLY A 70 0.30 -13.05 12.21
CA GLY A 70 1.47 -12.21 12.36
C GLY A 70 1.16 -10.71 12.29
N LEU A 71 0.25 -10.31 11.41
CA LEU A 71 -0.29 -8.94 11.39
C LEU A 71 -1.03 -8.62 12.70
N ILE A 72 -1.90 -9.51 13.19
CA ILE A 72 -2.64 -9.30 14.45
C ILE A 72 -1.68 -9.11 15.62
N ALA A 73 -0.67 -9.97 15.75
CA ALA A 73 0.35 -9.88 16.79
C ALA A 73 1.17 -8.57 16.70
N TYR A 74 1.49 -8.12 15.49
CA TYR A 74 2.18 -6.84 15.29
C TYR A 74 1.31 -5.65 15.72
N LEU A 75 0.02 -5.69 15.38
CA LEU A 75 -0.93 -4.68 15.84
C LEU A 75 -1.11 -4.70 17.36
N ASP A 76 -1.11 -5.88 18.01
CA ASP A 76 -1.18 -5.99 19.47
C ASP A 76 0.03 -5.30 20.13
N TYR A 77 1.22 -5.48 19.55
CA TYR A 77 2.42 -4.75 19.97
C TYR A 77 2.24 -3.23 19.80
N LEU A 78 1.78 -2.77 18.63
CA LEU A 78 1.56 -1.34 18.36
C LEU A 78 0.49 -0.71 19.28
N SER A 79 -0.47 -1.49 19.78
CA SER A 79 -1.51 -0.99 20.69
C SER A 79 -0.95 -0.46 22.02
N THR A 80 0.25 -0.89 22.37
CA THR A 80 0.98 -0.45 23.57
C THR A 80 1.76 0.85 23.36
N LYS A 81 1.79 1.37 22.13
CA LYS A 81 2.61 2.52 21.72
C LYS A 81 1.77 3.77 21.53
N ASP A 82 2.38 4.94 21.79
CA ASP A 82 1.80 6.21 21.38
C ASP A 82 2.13 6.47 19.90
N ILE A 83 1.47 5.71 19.03
CA ILE A 83 1.67 5.75 17.58
C ILE A 83 0.48 6.39 16.86
N GLU A 84 0.78 7.34 15.98
CA GLU A 84 -0.15 7.91 15.01
C GLU A 84 0.35 7.64 13.60
N THR A 85 -0.57 7.36 12.68
CA THR A 85 -0.24 7.01 11.29
C THR A 85 -1.12 7.79 10.33
N LYS A 86 -0.50 8.43 9.32
CA LYS A 86 -1.17 9.19 8.28
C LYS A 86 -0.65 8.79 6.90
N VAL A 87 -1.55 8.42 6.01
CA VAL A 87 -1.21 8.20 4.60
C VAL A 87 -1.15 9.56 3.90
N ILE A 88 0.02 9.90 3.37
CA ILE A 88 0.25 11.16 2.65
C ILE A 88 -0.09 11.01 1.17
N ARG A 89 0.27 9.87 0.58
CA ARG A 89 0.00 9.54 -0.83
C ARG A 89 -0.43 8.10 -0.95
N VAL A 90 -1.36 7.84 -1.86
CA VAL A 90 -1.76 6.48 -2.22
C VAL A 90 -2.04 6.40 -3.72
N PHE A 91 -1.54 5.36 -4.37
CA PHE A 91 -1.82 5.10 -5.78
C PHE A 91 -1.81 3.60 -6.09
N GLU A 92 -2.42 3.23 -7.21
CA GLU A 92 -2.59 1.83 -7.63
C GLU A 92 -1.83 1.57 -8.93
N ASP A 93 -1.20 0.41 -9.07
CA ASP A 93 -0.67 -0.10 -10.33
C ASP A 93 -1.11 -1.56 -10.48
N GLU A 94 -1.99 -1.83 -11.45
CA GLU A 94 -2.66 -3.12 -11.61
C GLU A 94 -3.32 -3.61 -10.30
N ASN A 95 -2.82 -4.70 -9.72
CA ASN A 95 -3.31 -5.27 -8.46
C ASN A 95 -2.50 -4.84 -7.23
N TYR A 96 -1.62 -3.84 -7.37
CA TYR A 96 -0.84 -3.28 -6.27
C TYR A 96 -1.40 -1.94 -5.82
N VAL A 97 -1.33 -1.68 -4.51
CA VAL A 97 -1.57 -0.38 -3.91
C VAL A 97 -0.31 0.04 -3.16
N ILE A 98 0.15 1.25 -3.42
CA ILE A 98 1.34 1.82 -2.82
C ILE A 98 0.89 2.96 -1.93
N ALA A 99 1.33 2.97 -0.68
CA ALA A 99 1.09 4.06 0.26
C ALA A 99 2.43 4.67 0.71
N GLN A 100 2.51 5.99 0.71
CA GLN A 100 3.57 6.73 1.38
C GLN A 100 3.00 7.29 2.68
N THR A 101 3.57 6.85 3.79
CA THR A 101 2.99 7.00 5.11
C THR A 101 3.94 7.80 6.02
N LEU A 102 3.38 8.69 6.83
CA LEU A 102 4.03 9.31 7.97
C LEU A 102 3.48 8.67 9.23
N SER A 103 4.35 8.03 10.00
CA SER A 103 4.01 7.63 11.36
C SER A 103 4.79 8.44 12.38
N ARG A 104 4.20 8.66 13.55
CA ARG A 104 4.83 9.30 14.70
C ARG A 104 4.68 8.36 15.87
N GLU A 105 5.79 7.83 16.39
CA GLU A 105 5.85 7.15 17.68
C GLU A 105 6.55 8.09 18.66
N ASP A 106 5.83 8.53 19.69
CA ASP A 106 6.29 9.57 20.62
C ASP A 106 6.74 10.85 19.88
N ASN A 107 8.04 11.20 19.96
CA ASN A 107 8.66 12.34 19.29
C ASN A 107 9.46 11.94 18.03
N THR A 108 9.33 10.69 17.59
CA THR A 108 10.08 10.14 16.46
C THR A 108 9.18 10.01 15.24
N TYR A 109 9.55 10.67 14.15
CA TYR A 109 8.87 10.52 12.87
C TYR A 109 9.46 9.37 12.06
N MET A 110 8.59 8.57 11.45
CA MET A 110 8.92 7.49 10.55
C MET A 110 8.32 7.77 9.17
N HIS A 111 9.17 7.72 8.16
CA HIS A 111 8.77 7.69 6.76
C HIS A 111 8.69 6.24 6.33
N ILE A 112 7.53 5.84 5.83
CA ILE A 112 7.24 4.46 5.43
C ILE A 112 6.72 4.48 4.00
N ILE A 113 7.15 3.49 3.20
CA ILE A 113 6.49 3.16 1.94
C ILE A 113 5.99 1.72 2.07
N ASP A 114 4.67 1.57 1.98
CA ASP A 114 3.98 0.30 2.02
C ASP A 114 3.55 -0.09 0.59
N ILE A 115 3.66 -1.37 0.25
CA ILE A 115 3.15 -1.97 -0.98
C ILE A 115 2.22 -3.11 -0.58
N PHE A 116 1.00 -3.10 -1.09
CA PHE A 116 0.01 -4.15 -0.88
C PHE A 116 -0.39 -4.77 -2.21
N ARG A 117 -0.35 -6.10 -2.32
CA ARG A 117 -0.95 -6.81 -3.46
C ARG A 117 -2.35 -7.30 -3.11
N PHE A 118 -3.24 -7.21 -4.09
CA PHE A 118 -4.62 -7.63 -3.99
C PHE A 118 -4.92 -8.86 -4.85
N GLU A 119 -5.80 -9.71 -4.33
CA GLU A 119 -6.53 -10.74 -5.09
C GLU A 119 -7.98 -10.73 -4.64
N ASN A 120 -8.92 -10.73 -5.59
CA ASN A 120 -10.36 -10.79 -5.31
C ASN A 120 -10.83 -9.74 -4.27
N GLY A 121 -10.27 -8.53 -4.34
CA GLY A 121 -10.63 -7.41 -3.46
C GLY A 121 -10.07 -7.49 -2.03
N LEU A 122 -9.21 -8.47 -1.72
CA LEU A 122 -8.52 -8.64 -0.44
C LEU A 122 -7.01 -8.43 -0.58
N ILE A 123 -6.40 -7.88 0.47
CA ILE A 123 -4.95 -7.80 0.64
C ILE A 123 -4.43 -9.21 0.88
N VAL A 124 -3.51 -9.65 0.03
CA VAL A 124 -2.87 -10.97 0.11
C VAL A 124 -1.36 -10.90 0.31
N GLU A 125 -0.73 -9.73 0.17
CA GLU A 125 0.71 -9.62 0.35
C GLU A 125 1.07 -8.18 0.71
N HIS A 126 2.09 -8.02 1.54
CA HIS A 126 2.55 -6.74 2.05
C HIS A 126 4.06 -6.65 2.11
N TRP A 127 4.61 -5.56 1.56
CA TRP A 127 5.98 -5.14 1.75
C TRP A 127 6.02 -3.75 2.36
N ASP A 128 7.03 -3.50 3.19
CA ASP A 128 7.34 -2.18 3.69
C ASP A 128 8.84 -1.86 3.62
N ASN A 129 9.10 -0.56 3.67
CA ASN A 129 10.42 -0.04 3.95
C ASN A 129 10.28 1.16 4.87
N ILE A 130 11.07 1.20 5.94
CA ILE A 130 10.92 2.21 7.01
C ILE A 130 12.22 2.97 7.26
N GLN A 131 12.12 4.28 7.47
CA GLN A 131 13.24 5.11 7.93
C GLN A 131 12.77 6.19 8.92
N THR A 132 13.47 6.31 10.04
CA THR A 132 13.34 7.47 10.95
C THR A 132 13.80 8.75 10.27
N ILE A 133 12.99 9.81 10.37
CA ILE A 133 13.27 11.13 9.81
C ILE A 133 13.28 12.20 10.90
N LYS A 134 14.10 13.24 10.70
CA LYS A 134 14.23 14.35 11.67
C LYS A 134 13.09 15.37 11.58
N ASN A 135 12.47 15.50 10.40
CA ASN A 135 11.40 16.44 10.15
C ASN A 135 10.37 15.86 9.16
N LYS A 136 9.09 15.92 9.53
CA LYS A 136 7.94 15.57 8.69
C LYS A 136 7.87 16.34 7.37
N ASP A 137 8.51 17.50 7.25
CA ASP A 137 8.48 18.28 6.00
C ASP A 137 9.23 17.60 4.85
N LEU A 138 10.09 16.61 5.14
CA LEU A 138 10.81 15.83 4.12
C LEU A 138 9.88 15.04 3.18
N ILE A 139 8.65 14.77 3.61
CA ILE A 139 7.65 14.03 2.84
C ILE A 139 6.51 14.92 2.30
N ASN A 140 6.41 16.17 2.75
CA ASN A 140 5.37 17.13 2.37
C ASN A 140 5.76 17.94 1.10
N GLY A 141 4.87 18.83 0.66
CA GLY A 141 5.17 19.88 -0.32
C GLY A 141 4.99 19.53 -1.81
N LEU A 142 4.52 18.32 -2.13
CA LEU A 142 4.18 17.90 -3.49
C LEU A 142 2.78 17.28 -3.54
N PRO A 143 2.14 17.20 -4.73
CA PRO A 143 0.81 16.62 -4.88
C PRO A 143 0.67 15.29 -4.14
N THR A 144 -0.50 15.08 -3.56
CA THR A 144 -0.81 13.86 -2.79
C THR A 144 -1.64 12.87 -3.59
N LYS A 145 -2.13 13.30 -4.76
CA LYS A 145 -2.99 12.53 -5.65
C LYS A 145 -2.39 12.51 -7.04
N VAL A 146 -2.63 11.43 -7.78
CA VAL A 146 -2.31 11.33 -9.20
C VAL A 146 -3.13 12.36 -9.98
N LEU A 147 -2.48 13.16 -10.83
CA LEU A 147 -3.14 14.21 -11.60
C LEU A 147 -3.30 13.82 -13.07
N ASN A 148 -2.30 13.16 -13.66
CA ASN A 148 -2.29 12.77 -15.06
C ASN A 148 -1.95 11.29 -15.25
N LYS A 149 -2.98 10.44 -15.23
CA LYS A 149 -2.84 8.99 -15.48
C LYS A 149 -2.26 8.64 -16.86
N ASN A 150 -2.42 9.50 -17.87
CA ASN A 150 -1.91 9.23 -19.22
C ASN A 150 -0.37 9.26 -19.28
N SER A 151 0.28 9.85 -18.27
CA SER A 151 1.74 9.89 -18.17
C SER A 151 2.35 8.57 -17.66
N THR A 152 1.56 7.65 -17.10
CA THR A 152 2.02 6.44 -16.40
C THR A 152 3.05 5.64 -17.21
N LYS A 153 2.72 5.28 -18.45
CA LYS A 153 3.59 4.43 -19.29
C LYS A 153 4.95 5.08 -19.56
N ASN A 154 4.93 6.38 -19.89
CA ASN A 154 6.14 7.13 -20.19
C ASN A 154 7.02 7.31 -18.94
N ASN A 155 6.40 7.63 -17.80
CA ASN A 155 7.07 7.80 -16.53
C ASN A 155 7.66 6.49 -16.00
N LYS A 156 6.92 5.37 -16.11
CA LYS A 156 7.40 4.02 -15.77
C LYS A 156 8.63 3.65 -16.61
N ASN A 157 8.60 3.91 -17.91
CA ASN A 157 9.73 3.66 -18.81
C ASN A 157 10.94 4.56 -18.52
N LEU A 158 10.71 5.84 -18.19
CA LEU A 158 11.77 6.77 -17.79
C LEU A 158 12.53 6.23 -16.57
N ILE A 159 11.81 5.82 -15.52
CA ILE A 159 12.44 5.28 -14.30
C ILE A 159 13.08 3.92 -14.55
N LYS A 160 12.47 3.06 -15.38
CA LYS A 160 13.09 1.78 -15.76
C LYS A 160 14.46 1.98 -16.41
N LYS A 161 14.58 2.92 -17.34
CA LYS A 161 15.88 3.27 -17.94
C LYS A 161 16.83 3.86 -16.91
N TYR A 162 16.35 4.80 -16.09
CA TYR A 162 17.16 5.43 -15.04
C TYR A 162 17.76 4.42 -14.06
N ILE A 163 16.98 3.44 -13.59
CA ILE A 163 17.44 2.39 -12.67
C ILE A 163 18.36 1.39 -13.38
N HIS A 164 18.07 1.04 -14.63
CA HIS A 164 18.96 0.19 -15.44
C HIS A 164 20.35 0.83 -15.60
N ASP A 165 20.40 2.12 -15.93
CA ASP A 165 21.66 2.86 -16.04
C ASP A 165 22.43 2.89 -14.71
N LYS A 166 21.73 2.99 -13.57
CA LYS A 166 22.37 2.87 -12.25
C LYS A 166 22.94 1.48 -12.01
N ILE A 167 22.21 0.42 -12.33
CA ILE A 167 22.71 -0.96 -12.17
C ILE A 167 24.02 -1.18 -12.95
N ILE A 168 24.16 -0.56 -14.13
CA ILE A 168 25.37 -0.66 -14.95
C ILE A 168 26.52 0.19 -14.37
N LYS A 169 26.24 1.41 -13.92
CA LYS A 169 27.26 2.42 -13.60
C LYS A 169 27.64 2.48 -12.12
N ASP A 170 26.73 2.09 -11.24
CA ASP A 170 26.88 2.12 -9.79
C ASP A 170 26.97 0.68 -9.27
N ASN A 171 28.17 0.29 -8.85
CA ASN A 171 28.47 -1.05 -8.36
C ASN A 171 27.75 -1.42 -7.05
N THR A 172 27.01 -0.48 -6.45
CA THR A 172 26.19 -0.78 -5.27
C THR A 172 24.84 -1.41 -5.64
N TYR A 173 24.32 -1.21 -6.85
CA TYR A 173 23.04 -1.79 -7.24
C TYR A 173 23.21 -3.25 -7.64
N ILE A 174 22.46 -4.15 -7.00
CA ILE A 174 22.48 -5.59 -7.31
C ILE A 174 21.37 -5.90 -8.32
N LYS A 175 20.13 -5.55 -7.97
CA LYS A 175 18.95 -5.92 -8.75
C LYS A 175 17.82 -4.94 -8.50
N ASN A 176 17.04 -4.66 -9.54
CA ASN A 176 15.73 -4.04 -9.39
C ASN A 176 14.65 -5.13 -9.40
N HIS A 177 13.80 -5.15 -8.38
CA HIS A 177 12.77 -6.17 -8.18
C HIS A 177 11.40 -5.70 -8.64
N MET A 178 11.07 -4.41 -8.44
CA MET A 178 9.78 -3.85 -8.86
C MET A 178 9.92 -2.43 -9.39
N ILE A 179 9.07 -2.10 -10.36
CA ILE A 179 8.74 -0.74 -10.76
C ILE A 179 7.22 -0.64 -10.85
N LEU A 180 6.63 0.21 -10.02
CA LEU A 180 5.18 0.44 -9.94
C LEU A 180 4.88 1.90 -10.23
N ALA A 181 3.85 2.22 -11.01
CA ALA A 181 3.61 3.59 -11.47
C ALA A 181 2.12 3.93 -11.61
N ASN A 182 1.79 5.18 -11.28
CA ASN A 182 0.51 5.79 -11.64
C ASN A 182 0.68 7.31 -11.82
N GLY A 183 0.50 7.76 -13.05
CA GLY A 183 0.74 9.13 -13.49
C GLY A 183 2.15 9.60 -13.13
N GLU A 184 2.22 10.65 -12.32
CA GLU A 184 3.45 11.32 -11.89
C GLU A 184 4.27 10.52 -10.86
N PHE A 185 3.65 9.54 -10.20
CA PHE A 185 4.32 8.73 -9.18
C PHE A 185 4.84 7.44 -9.76
N VAL A 186 6.11 7.15 -9.48
CA VAL A 186 6.75 5.88 -9.83
C VAL A 186 7.57 5.41 -8.65
N LEU A 187 7.33 4.20 -8.15
CA LEU A 187 8.13 3.54 -7.13
C LEU A 187 9.10 2.56 -7.80
N SER A 188 10.37 2.60 -7.41
CA SER A 188 11.36 1.56 -7.70
C SER A 188 11.75 0.85 -6.40
N VAL A 189 11.75 -0.48 -6.44
CA VAL A 189 12.22 -1.34 -5.35
C VAL A 189 13.47 -2.08 -5.79
N SER A 190 14.60 -1.76 -5.16
CA SER A 190 15.91 -2.29 -5.55
C SER A 190 16.65 -2.91 -4.37
N GLU A 191 17.41 -3.95 -4.65
CA GLU A 191 18.42 -4.52 -3.77
C GLU A 191 19.77 -3.87 -4.06
N ILE A 192 20.40 -3.34 -3.02
CA ILE A 192 21.72 -2.73 -3.11
C ILE A 192 22.66 -3.29 -2.04
N LYS A 193 23.97 -3.22 -2.29
CA LYS A 193 25.02 -3.58 -1.33
C LYS A 193 26.00 -2.43 -1.17
N GLN A 194 26.19 -2.01 0.08
CA GLN A 194 27.12 -0.94 0.43
C GLN A 194 27.93 -1.37 1.65
N SER A 195 29.26 -1.27 1.59
CA SER A 195 30.16 -1.66 2.67
C SER A 195 29.88 -3.09 3.20
N ASN A 196 29.68 -4.05 2.29
CA ASN A 196 29.31 -5.44 2.57
C ASN A 196 27.98 -5.67 3.29
N ILE A 197 27.11 -4.65 3.36
CA ILE A 197 25.78 -4.75 3.93
C ILE A 197 24.75 -4.67 2.81
N ASN A 198 23.79 -5.59 2.78
CA ASN A 198 22.66 -5.56 1.85
C ASN A 198 21.54 -4.66 2.39
N TYR A 199 20.90 -3.91 1.49
CA TYR A 199 19.80 -3.01 1.81
C TYR A 199 18.65 -3.18 0.82
N ALA A 200 17.44 -2.98 1.31
CA ALA A 200 16.27 -2.70 0.49
C ALA A 200 16.18 -1.19 0.28
N LEU A 201 16.28 -0.76 -0.97
CA LEU A 201 16.18 0.64 -1.38
C LEU A 201 14.85 0.87 -2.10
N TYR A 202 14.00 1.68 -1.50
CA TYR A 202 12.75 2.12 -2.10
C TYR A 202 12.94 3.58 -2.53
N GLU A 203 12.79 3.85 -3.83
CA GLU A 203 12.86 5.20 -4.40
C GLU A 203 11.50 5.55 -5.01
N LEU A 204 10.75 6.43 -4.35
CA LEU A 204 9.50 6.99 -4.88
C LEU A 204 9.81 8.30 -5.62
N PHE A 205 9.57 8.30 -6.91
CA PHE A 205 9.78 9.42 -7.81
C PHE A 205 8.49 10.21 -8.01
N TYR A 206 8.59 11.54 -7.98
CA TYR A 206 7.58 12.45 -8.54
C TYR A 206 8.13 13.05 -9.82
N ILE A 207 7.39 12.87 -10.92
CA ILE A 207 7.80 13.23 -12.27
C ILE A 207 6.81 14.23 -12.85
N GLU A 208 7.35 15.35 -13.32
CA GLU A 208 6.57 16.43 -13.92
C GLU A 208 7.31 16.95 -15.14
N ASN A 209 6.58 17.19 -16.22
CA ASN A 209 7.15 17.66 -17.49
C ASN A 209 8.34 16.81 -17.95
N LYS A 210 8.20 15.47 -17.83
CA LYS A 210 9.22 14.45 -18.18
C LYS A 210 10.53 14.54 -17.38
N ASN A 211 10.54 15.27 -16.26
CA ASN A 211 11.70 15.43 -15.40
C ASN A 211 11.42 14.87 -14.00
N ILE A 212 12.42 14.23 -13.40
CA ILE A 212 12.37 13.83 -11.99
C ILE A 212 12.46 15.10 -11.15
N LYS A 213 11.37 15.47 -10.48
CA LYS A 213 11.31 16.66 -9.61
C LYS A 213 11.70 16.34 -8.17
N LYS A 214 11.37 15.14 -7.72
CA LYS A 214 11.69 14.69 -6.36
C LYS A 214 11.88 13.18 -6.35
N VAL A 215 12.76 12.75 -5.46
CA VAL A 215 12.87 11.35 -5.06
C VAL A 215 12.81 11.28 -3.54
N TRP A 216 11.85 10.54 -3.00
CA TRP A 216 11.86 10.12 -1.61
C TRP A 216 12.51 8.75 -1.54
N LYS A 217 13.59 8.64 -0.76
CA LYS A 217 14.37 7.42 -0.64
C LYS A 217 14.22 6.87 0.77
N ILE A 218 13.95 5.58 0.88
CA ILE A 218 14.06 4.82 2.12
C ILE A 218 15.08 3.71 1.86
N LYS A 219 16.09 3.63 2.72
CA LYS A 219 17.13 2.60 2.66
C LYS A 219 17.14 1.85 3.98
N GLU A 220 16.62 0.63 3.97
CA GLU A 220 16.57 -0.22 5.16
C GLU A 220 17.58 -1.35 5.04
N LYS A 221 18.27 -1.65 6.14
CA LYS A 221 19.26 -2.72 6.20
C LYS A 221 18.53 -4.07 6.19
N ILE A 222 18.94 -4.97 5.30
CA ILE A 222 18.45 -6.35 5.31
C ILE A 222 19.18 -7.10 6.42
N LEU A 223 18.42 -7.64 7.38
CA LEU A 223 18.96 -8.40 8.50
C LEU A 223 19.54 -9.74 8.03
N ALA A 224 20.42 -10.34 8.84
CA ALA A 224 20.79 -11.73 8.65
C ALA A 224 19.55 -12.63 8.81
N LYS A 225 19.42 -13.67 7.97
CA LYS A 225 18.23 -14.53 7.89
C LYS A 225 17.79 -15.11 9.25
N LYS A 226 18.74 -15.43 10.13
CA LYS A 226 18.46 -15.92 11.49
C LYS A 226 17.67 -14.96 12.39
N ASN A 227 17.60 -13.68 12.03
CA ASN A 227 16.89 -12.65 12.78
C ASN A 227 15.51 -12.31 12.16
N TRP A 228 15.12 -12.99 11.08
CA TRP A 228 13.83 -12.72 10.44
C TRP A 228 12.70 -13.38 11.22
N GLN A 229 11.56 -12.69 11.34
CA GLN A 229 10.35 -13.21 11.97
C GLN A 229 9.47 -14.03 10.99
N ASN A 230 9.84 -14.06 9.71
CA ASN A 230 9.20 -14.84 8.66
C ASN A 230 10.26 -15.39 7.67
N ASN A 231 9.80 -16.20 6.70
CA ASN A 231 10.67 -16.80 5.69
C ASN A 231 10.67 -16.06 4.34
N ASN A 232 9.95 -14.95 4.25
CA ASN A 232 9.82 -14.17 3.03
C ASN A 232 10.95 -13.14 2.96
N SER A 233 11.44 -12.86 1.76
CA SER A 233 12.52 -11.89 1.57
C SER A 233 12.00 -10.45 1.70
N LYS A 234 12.87 -9.43 1.74
CA LYS A 234 12.43 -8.02 1.64
C LYS A 234 11.88 -7.61 0.25
N PHE A 235 11.92 -8.54 -0.71
CA PHE A 235 11.48 -8.40 -2.09
C PHE A 235 10.51 -9.51 -2.47
#